data_AF-A0A1M3NBJ2-F1
#
_entry.id   AF-A0A1M3NBJ2-F1
#
_cell.length_a   1.000
_cell.length_b   1.000
_cell.length_c   1.000
_cell.angle_alpha   90.00
_cell.angle_beta   90.00
_cell.angle_gamma   90.00
#
_symmetry.space_group_name_H-M   'P 1'
#
loop_
_entity.id
_entity.type
_entity.pdbx_description
1 polymer ?
#
loop_
_entity_poly.entity_id
_entity_poly.type
_entity_poly.pdbx_seq_one_letter_code
_entity_poly.pdbx_strand_id
1 'polypeptide(L)'
;MPEALAGLSTVRALDHHDDRRRMNQIRAASYLHVFDLFETCLADAARAHAVRDVDARDTLVPLLRLDSFDHTELFRTFQSAFQQSFPVVPKLAERPADLDEILRDAVPLSLLIVALHLKLVTQQHYLACVRGDESLEPSFVRVLKEHWAMECGRTRSPSSALAIQQALGAALPGRVPAALRDYRRIMFTTDDVLRRQSELDVETLEATRGARLSAADRSSVVDAQFAAFRKTFITYGIVNAAFVYAMRSLGPTAPAMLAGVVSALSSR
;
A
#
# COMPACT_ATOMS: atom_id res chain seq x y z
N MET A 1 10.63 8.05 -8.50
CA MET A 1 10.13 6.68 -8.26
C MET A 1 10.62 5.76 -9.36
N PRO A 2 11.07 4.53 -9.06
CA PRO A 2 11.49 3.58 -10.10
C PRO A 2 10.37 3.24 -11.07
N GLU A 3 10.73 3.07 -12.34
CA GLU A 3 9.78 2.81 -13.43
C GLU A 3 8.97 1.53 -13.20
N ALA A 4 9.56 0.50 -12.57
CA ALA A 4 8.86 -0.73 -12.22
C ALA A 4 7.62 -0.51 -11.33
N LEU A 5 7.65 0.55 -10.52
CA LEU A 5 6.53 1.00 -9.68
C LEU A 5 5.74 2.13 -10.34
N ALA A 6 6.37 2.97 -11.18
CA ALA A 6 5.73 4.12 -11.80
C ALA A 6 4.84 3.75 -12.99
N GLY A 7 5.34 2.89 -13.88
CA GLY A 7 4.61 2.41 -15.06
C GLY A 7 4.24 3.52 -16.06
N LEU A 8 5.12 4.52 -16.25
CA LEU A 8 4.83 5.71 -17.06
C LEU A 8 5.52 5.69 -18.44
N SER A 9 6.44 4.76 -18.68
CA SER A 9 7.26 4.69 -19.91
C SER A 9 6.44 4.55 -21.19
N THR A 10 5.30 3.86 -21.14
CA THR A 10 4.44 3.61 -22.32
C THR A 10 3.33 4.65 -22.51
N VAL A 11 3.19 5.61 -21.60
CA VAL A 11 2.10 6.60 -21.60
C VAL A 11 2.47 7.79 -22.51
N ARG A 12 2.05 7.73 -23.77
CA ARG A 12 2.35 8.76 -24.78
C ARG A 12 1.81 10.14 -24.45
N ALA A 13 0.68 10.21 -23.74
CA ALA A 13 0.09 11.46 -23.28
C ALA A 13 1.01 12.31 -22.39
N LEU A 14 2.09 11.71 -21.85
CA LEU A 14 3.07 12.36 -20.98
C LEU A 14 4.38 12.76 -21.70
N ASP A 15 4.47 12.61 -23.03
CA ASP A 15 5.68 12.94 -23.82
C ASP A 15 5.95 14.45 -23.93
N HIS A 16 5.00 15.29 -23.51
CA HIS A 16 5.12 16.74 -23.60
C HIS A 16 5.65 17.37 -22.30
N HIS A 17 6.42 18.46 -22.43
CA HIS A 17 6.69 19.45 -21.38
C HIS A 17 7.04 18.90 -19.97
N ASP A 18 7.94 17.91 -19.86
CA ASP A 18 8.33 17.27 -18.59
C ASP A 18 7.20 16.56 -17.81
N ASP A 19 6.03 16.35 -18.43
CA ASP A 19 4.84 15.80 -17.77
C ASP A 19 5.10 14.42 -17.19
N ARG A 20 5.87 13.57 -17.89
CA ARG A 20 6.30 12.27 -17.36
C ARG A 20 7.08 12.40 -16.05
N ARG A 21 8.02 13.35 -15.97
CA ARG A 21 8.82 13.59 -14.76
C ARG A 21 7.92 14.10 -13.63
N ARG A 22 7.05 15.06 -13.92
CA ARG A 22 6.08 15.60 -12.93
C ARG A 22 5.13 14.53 -12.43
N MET A 23 4.59 13.71 -13.32
CA MET A 23 3.70 12.61 -12.96
C MET A 23 4.41 11.58 -12.08
N ASN A 24 5.68 11.26 -12.36
CA ASN A 24 6.51 10.40 -11.51
C ASN A 24 6.74 11.00 -10.10
N GLN A 25 6.96 12.31 -10.02
CA GLN A 25 7.14 13.03 -8.76
C GLN A 25 5.83 13.09 -7.94
N ILE A 26 4.70 13.41 -8.60
CA ILE A 26 3.36 13.38 -8.00
C ILE A 26 3.08 11.98 -7.44
N ARG A 27 3.38 10.95 -8.23
CA ARG A 27 3.28 9.55 -7.80
C ARG A 27 4.12 9.23 -6.56
N ALA A 28 5.32 9.82 -6.43
CA ALA A 28 6.16 9.65 -5.24
C ALA A 28 5.50 10.20 -3.97
N ALA A 29 4.89 11.37 -4.06
CA ALA A 29 4.13 11.95 -2.96
C ALA A 29 2.88 11.12 -2.64
N SER A 30 2.09 10.75 -3.66
CA SER A 30 0.86 9.98 -3.46
C SER A 30 1.12 8.54 -2.99
N TYR A 31 2.22 7.90 -3.38
CA TYR A 31 2.64 6.59 -2.85
C TYR A 31 2.86 6.60 -1.34
N LEU A 32 3.60 7.57 -0.81
CA LEU A 32 3.85 7.64 0.63
C LEU A 32 2.57 7.99 1.39
N HIS A 33 1.74 8.87 0.83
CA HIS A 33 0.43 9.19 1.40
C HIS A 33 -0.49 7.97 1.48
N VAL A 34 -0.57 7.16 0.43
CA VAL A 34 -1.41 5.96 0.40
C VAL A 34 -0.92 4.92 1.43
N PHE A 35 0.40 4.76 1.61
CA PHE A 35 0.94 3.93 2.69
C PHE A 35 0.53 4.47 4.07
N ASP A 36 0.78 5.76 4.34
CA ASP A 36 0.43 6.39 5.63
C ASP A 36 -1.08 6.24 5.94
N LEU A 37 -1.92 6.43 4.93
CA LEU A 37 -3.37 6.29 5.04
C LEU A 37 -3.75 4.85 5.41
N PHE A 38 -3.29 3.85 4.68
CA PHE A 38 -3.65 2.46 4.95
C PHE A 38 -3.10 1.97 6.29
N GLU A 39 -1.85 2.32 6.62
CA GLU A 39 -1.22 1.94 7.88
C GLU A 39 -1.91 2.60 9.08
N THR A 40 -2.27 3.88 8.98
CA THR A 40 -3.00 4.59 10.04
C THR A 40 -4.39 4.00 10.24
N CYS A 41 -5.15 3.73 9.16
CA CYS A 41 -6.46 3.11 9.26
C CYS A 41 -6.40 1.72 9.91
N LEU A 42 -5.40 0.91 9.51
CA LEU A 42 -5.19 -0.42 10.05
C LEU A 42 -4.77 -0.39 11.53
N ALA A 43 -3.89 0.53 11.91
CA ALA A 43 -3.46 0.73 13.29
C ALA A 43 -4.64 1.12 14.19
N ASP A 44 -5.49 2.04 13.73
CA ASP A 44 -6.66 2.49 14.48
C ASP A 44 -7.69 1.38 14.65
N ALA A 45 -7.95 0.59 13.60
CA ALA A 45 -8.80 -0.58 13.70
C ALA A 45 -8.25 -1.60 14.71
N ALA A 46 -6.95 -1.91 14.63
CA ALA A 46 -6.31 -2.85 15.57
C ALA A 46 -6.42 -2.38 17.03
N ARG A 47 -6.21 -1.07 17.30
CA ARG A 47 -6.40 -0.47 18.63
C ARG A 47 -7.86 -0.56 19.08
N ALA A 48 -8.81 -0.27 18.19
CA ALA A 48 -10.24 -0.34 18.50
C ALA A 48 -10.68 -1.76 18.89
N HIS A 49 -10.19 -2.79 18.20
CA HIS A 49 -10.43 -4.19 18.58
C HIS A 49 -9.82 -4.53 19.93
N ALA A 50 -8.58 -4.12 20.17
CA ALA A 50 -7.83 -4.42 21.39
C ALA A 50 -8.47 -3.84 22.67
N VAL A 51 -9.19 -2.72 22.54
CA VAL A 51 -9.95 -2.11 23.64
C VAL A 51 -11.24 -2.89 23.95
N ARG A 52 -11.85 -3.49 22.93
CA ARG A 52 -13.18 -4.11 23.04
C ARG A 52 -13.13 -5.58 23.46
N ASP A 53 -12.06 -6.29 23.13
CA ASP A 53 -11.98 -7.75 23.28
C ASP A 53 -10.54 -8.19 23.59
N VAL A 54 -10.37 -8.94 24.67
CA VAL A 54 -9.07 -9.47 25.12
C VAL A 54 -8.54 -10.50 24.13
N ASP A 55 -9.39 -11.36 23.55
CA ASP A 55 -8.97 -12.36 22.57
C ASP A 55 -8.48 -11.67 21.28
N ALA A 56 -9.16 -10.58 20.89
CA ALA A 56 -8.73 -9.75 19.77
C ALA A 56 -7.40 -9.05 20.08
N ARG A 57 -7.23 -8.51 21.29
CA ARG A 57 -5.97 -7.90 21.73
C ARG A 57 -4.82 -8.89 21.65
N ASP A 58 -5.02 -10.11 22.16
CA ASP A 58 -4.00 -11.15 22.19
C ASP A 58 -3.63 -11.62 20.78
N THR A 59 -4.63 -11.72 19.89
CA THR A 59 -4.39 -11.97 18.45
C THR A 59 -3.56 -10.86 17.81
N LEU A 60 -3.85 -9.59 18.13
CA LEU A 60 -3.25 -8.42 17.48
C LEU A 60 -1.93 -7.95 18.11
N VAL A 61 -1.39 -8.67 19.10
CA VAL A 61 -0.12 -8.35 19.76
C VAL A 61 1.01 -8.00 18.77
N PRO A 62 1.23 -8.74 17.65
CA PRO A 62 2.27 -8.40 16.69
C PRO A 62 2.15 -6.99 16.09
N LEU A 63 0.92 -6.48 15.91
CA LEU A 63 0.68 -5.13 15.39
C LEU A 63 0.84 -4.06 16.47
N LEU A 64 0.34 -4.35 17.67
CA LEU A 64 0.28 -3.38 18.76
C LEU A 64 1.62 -3.15 19.48
N ARG A 65 2.51 -4.15 19.51
CA ARG A 65 3.75 -4.10 20.30
C ARG A 65 5.05 -3.86 19.51
N LEU A 66 5.02 -3.99 18.19
CA LEU A 66 6.25 -4.02 17.37
C LEU A 66 6.38 -2.81 16.45
N ASP A 67 5.85 -1.65 16.86
CA ASP A 67 5.89 -0.38 16.11
C ASP A 67 5.51 -0.56 14.64
N SER A 68 4.50 -1.42 14.37
CA SER A 68 4.24 -1.95 13.04
C SER A 68 3.86 -0.88 12.00
N PHE A 69 3.61 0.36 12.42
CA PHE A 69 3.10 1.46 11.60
C PHE A 69 3.74 2.83 11.96
N ASP A 70 4.95 2.84 12.56
CA ASP A 70 5.60 4.10 12.97
C ASP A 70 6.39 4.78 11.82
N HIS A 71 5.86 4.77 10.59
CA HIS A 71 6.49 5.42 9.43
C HIS A 71 6.01 6.85 9.22
N THR A 72 4.99 7.28 9.96
CA THR A 72 4.29 8.53 9.73
C THR A 72 5.21 9.76 9.78
N GLU A 73 6.19 9.81 10.69
CA GLU A 73 7.15 10.93 10.73
C GLU A 73 8.04 10.98 9.47
N LEU A 74 8.51 9.81 9.00
CA LEU A 74 9.30 9.69 7.77
C LEU A 74 8.50 10.19 6.56
N PHE A 75 7.24 9.77 6.44
CA PHE A 75 6.37 10.18 5.33
C PHE A 75 6.01 11.66 5.38
N ARG A 76 5.66 12.19 6.57
CA ARG A 76 5.37 13.63 6.76
C ARG A 76 6.58 14.51 6.45
N THR A 77 7.78 14.08 6.84
CA THR A 77 9.02 14.81 6.54
C THR A 77 9.24 14.91 5.03
N PHE A 78 9.08 13.81 4.29
CA PHE A 78 9.15 13.85 2.84
C PHE A 78 8.05 14.72 2.24
N GLN A 79 6.81 14.57 2.69
CA GLN A 79 5.66 15.31 2.15
C GLN A 79 5.83 16.82 2.33
N SER A 80 6.32 17.27 3.49
CA SER A 80 6.65 18.67 3.73
C SER A 80 7.75 19.18 2.79
N ALA A 81 8.85 18.44 2.64
CA ALA A 81 9.92 18.80 1.72
C ALA A 81 9.46 18.82 0.25
N PHE A 82 8.58 17.88 -0.14
CA PHE A 82 7.99 17.82 -1.46
C PHE A 82 7.09 19.02 -1.72
N GLN A 83 6.21 19.38 -0.78
CA GLN A 83 5.32 20.54 -0.90
C GLN A 83 6.08 21.87 -1.02
N GLN A 84 7.25 21.98 -0.39
CA GLN A 84 8.11 23.17 -0.50
C GLN A 84 8.83 23.29 -1.84
N SER A 85 9.01 22.17 -2.56
CA SER A 85 9.82 22.12 -3.79
C SER A 85 9.00 21.87 -5.06
N PHE A 86 7.77 21.34 -4.94
CA PHE A 86 6.89 21.07 -6.06
C PHE A 86 6.00 22.30 -6.36
N PRO A 87 5.70 22.63 -7.63
CA PRO A 87 5.04 23.90 -7.97
C PRO A 87 3.61 24.08 -7.42
N VAL A 88 2.95 22.97 -7.06
CA VAL A 88 1.59 22.96 -6.52
C VAL A 88 1.51 21.99 -5.35
N VAL A 89 0.58 22.21 -4.42
CA VAL A 89 0.30 21.23 -3.38
C VAL A 89 -0.35 19.99 -4.02
N PRO A 90 0.20 18.77 -3.85
CA PRO A 90 -0.41 17.57 -4.38
C PRO A 90 -1.80 17.33 -3.80
N LYS A 91 -2.75 16.97 -4.67
CA LYS A 91 -4.06 16.50 -4.23
C LYS A 91 -3.94 15.06 -3.77
N LEU A 92 -4.37 14.78 -2.56
CA LEU A 92 -4.23 13.49 -1.91
C LEU A 92 -5.58 13.01 -1.42
N ALA A 93 -5.84 11.71 -1.55
CA ALA A 93 -7.11 11.11 -1.17
C ALA A 93 -7.32 11.26 0.34
N GLU A 94 -8.50 11.75 0.71
CA GLU A 94 -8.89 11.79 2.12
C GLU A 94 -9.10 10.37 2.67
N ARG A 95 -9.03 10.24 3.99
CA ARG A 95 -9.30 8.98 4.69
C ARG A 95 -10.75 8.54 4.40
N PRO A 96 -10.99 7.42 3.68
CA PRO A 96 -12.32 7.02 3.28
C PRO A 96 -13.09 6.39 4.43
N ALA A 97 -14.30 6.87 4.71
CA ALA A 97 -15.18 6.32 5.73
C ALA A 97 -15.46 4.82 5.52
N ASP A 98 -15.67 4.39 4.28
CA ASP A 98 -15.92 2.98 3.94
C ASP A 98 -14.74 2.08 4.30
N LEU A 99 -13.50 2.57 4.13
CA LEU A 99 -12.30 1.82 4.51
C LEU A 99 -12.21 1.67 6.03
N ASP A 100 -12.49 2.74 6.79
CA ASP A 100 -12.51 2.70 8.25
C ASP A 100 -13.59 1.77 8.78
N GLU A 101 -14.78 1.79 8.19
CA GLU A 101 -15.88 0.88 8.55
C GLU A 101 -15.49 -0.57 8.30
N ILE A 102 -14.95 -0.87 7.11
CA ILE A 102 -14.54 -2.22 6.72
C ILE A 102 -13.44 -2.75 7.64
N LEU A 103 -12.44 -1.94 7.97
CA LEU A 103 -11.36 -2.33 8.86
C LEU A 103 -11.84 -2.53 10.30
N ARG A 104 -12.79 -1.70 10.76
CA ARG A 104 -13.40 -1.82 12.10
C ARG A 104 -14.26 -3.08 12.24
N ASP A 105 -14.90 -3.51 11.17
CA ASP A 105 -15.78 -4.69 11.17
C ASP A 105 -15.03 -5.99 10.84
N ALA A 106 -13.83 -5.89 10.27
CA ALA A 106 -13.01 -7.04 9.92
C ALA A 106 -12.60 -7.84 11.16
N VAL A 107 -12.55 -9.16 11.03
CA VAL A 107 -12.04 -9.99 12.13
C VAL A 107 -10.55 -9.71 12.39
N PRO A 108 -10.06 -9.80 13.65
CA PRO A 108 -8.66 -9.52 13.99
C PRO A 108 -7.62 -10.26 13.14
N LEU A 109 -7.91 -11.51 12.79
CA LEU A 109 -7.05 -12.33 11.91
C LEU A 109 -6.91 -11.73 10.50
N SER A 110 -7.95 -11.06 9.98
CA SER A 110 -7.89 -10.33 8.70
C SER A 110 -6.93 -9.16 8.77
N LEU A 111 -6.93 -8.41 9.88
CA LEU A 111 -6.03 -7.28 10.08
C LEU A 111 -4.56 -7.72 10.09
N LEU A 112 -4.27 -8.90 10.68
CA LEU A 112 -2.93 -9.52 10.59
C LEU A 112 -2.55 -9.86 9.15
N ILE A 113 -3.47 -10.40 8.35
CA ILE A 113 -3.21 -10.72 6.93
C ILE A 113 -2.90 -9.43 6.14
N VAL A 114 -3.69 -8.37 6.32
CA VAL A 114 -3.44 -7.07 5.66
C VAL A 114 -2.12 -6.48 6.11
N ALA A 115 -1.79 -6.53 7.39
CA ALA A 115 -0.51 -6.06 7.88
C ALA A 115 0.65 -6.83 7.24
N LEU A 116 0.61 -8.16 7.23
CA LEU A 116 1.64 -8.97 6.58
C LEU A 116 1.81 -8.61 5.10
N HIS A 117 0.69 -8.38 4.40
CA HIS A 117 0.70 -7.94 3.01
C HIS A 117 1.49 -6.63 2.83
N LEU A 118 1.14 -5.59 3.60
CA LEU A 118 1.79 -4.27 3.49
C LEU A 118 3.29 -4.35 3.82
N LYS A 119 3.65 -5.09 4.86
CA LYS A 119 5.07 -5.26 5.24
C LYS A 119 5.89 -5.91 4.14
N LEU A 120 5.38 -7.00 3.57
CA LEU A 120 6.08 -7.73 2.52
C LEU A 120 6.14 -6.94 1.21
N VAL A 121 5.11 -6.16 0.89
CA VAL A 121 5.08 -5.36 -0.33
C VAL A 121 6.10 -4.22 -0.27
N THR A 122 6.21 -3.52 0.86
CA THR A 122 7.27 -2.52 1.09
C THR A 122 8.66 -3.13 0.94
N GLN A 123 8.88 -4.33 1.51
CA GLN A 123 10.17 -5.00 1.40
C GLN A 123 10.52 -5.36 -0.04
N GLN A 124 9.54 -5.86 -0.79
CA GLN A 124 9.71 -6.19 -2.20
C GLN A 124 9.97 -4.95 -3.05
N HIS A 125 9.29 -3.82 -2.80
CA HIS A 125 9.51 -2.57 -3.53
C HIS A 125 10.96 -2.12 -3.44
N TYR A 126 11.55 -2.11 -2.23
CA TYR A 126 12.93 -1.69 -2.09
C TYR A 126 13.91 -2.67 -2.75
N LEU A 127 13.78 -3.96 -2.44
CA LEU A 127 14.74 -4.98 -2.89
C LEU A 127 14.73 -5.20 -4.40
N ALA A 128 13.55 -5.14 -5.04
CA ALA A 128 13.40 -5.44 -6.46
C ALA A 128 13.41 -4.19 -7.34
N CYS A 129 13.05 -3.01 -6.82
CA CYS A 129 12.86 -1.82 -7.65
C CYS A 129 13.77 -0.64 -7.31
N VAL A 130 14.45 -0.64 -6.14
CA VAL A 130 15.21 0.54 -5.67
C VAL A 130 16.67 0.22 -5.42
N ARG A 131 16.96 -0.92 -4.79
CA ARG A 131 18.31 -1.27 -4.35
C ARG A 131 19.26 -1.40 -5.55
N GLY A 132 20.27 -0.52 -5.60
CA GLY A 132 21.30 -0.52 -6.65
C GLY A 132 20.93 0.23 -7.92
N ASP A 133 19.76 0.89 -7.96
CA ASP A 133 19.39 1.77 -9.07
C ASP A 133 19.95 3.18 -8.82
N GLU A 134 21.09 3.46 -9.44
CA GLU A 134 21.80 4.75 -9.33
C GLU A 134 21.13 5.88 -10.13
N SER A 135 20.10 5.58 -10.93
CA SER A 135 19.36 6.60 -11.68
C SER A 135 18.28 7.31 -10.85
N LEU A 136 17.98 6.80 -9.65
CA LEU A 136 16.93 7.32 -8.80
C LEU A 136 17.39 8.52 -7.97
N GLU A 137 16.45 9.42 -7.71
CA GLU A 137 16.65 10.58 -6.85
C GLU A 137 17.09 10.15 -5.41
N PRO A 138 18.31 10.52 -4.96
CA PRO A 138 18.90 10.00 -3.72
C PRO A 138 18.05 10.24 -2.47
N SER A 139 17.37 11.40 -2.40
CA SER A 139 16.49 11.74 -1.28
C SER A 139 15.32 10.77 -1.14
N PHE A 140 14.73 10.34 -2.25
CA PHE A 140 13.62 9.37 -2.27
C PHE A 140 14.11 7.94 -2.02
N VAL A 141 15.29 7.58 -2.54
CA VAL A 141 15.93 6.28 -2.24
C VAL A 141 16.15 6.13 -0.73
N ARG A 142 16.60 7.20 -0.05
CA ARG A 142 16.76 7.20 1.41
C ARG A 142 15.45 6.90 2.12
N VAL A 143 14.35 7.55 1.74
CA VAL A 143 13.03 7.31 2.33
C VAL A 143 12.60 5.85 2.17
N LEU A 144 12.71 5.28 0.96
CA LEU A 144 12.32 3.89 0.74
C LEU A 144 13.25 2.89 1.45
N LYS A 145 14.54 3.22 1.58
CA LYS A 145 15.50 2.40 2.34
C LYS A 145 15.18 2.41 3.84
N GLU A 146 14.84 3.57 4.39
CA GLU A 146 14.46 3.70 5.80
C GLU A 146 13.15 2.96 6.09
N HIS A 147 12.13 3.15 5.24
CA HIS A 147 10.87 2.40 5.35
C HIS A 147 11.11 0.87 5.26
N TRP A 148 11.92 0.41 4.31
CA TRP A 148 12.33 -1.00 4.22
C TRP A 148 13.04 -1.50 5.49
N ALA A 149 13.99 -0.74 6.02
CA ALA A 149 14.73 -1.12 7.21
C ALA A 149 13.83 -1.21 8.45
N MET A 150 12.85 -0.33 8.56
CA MET A 150 11.83 -0.39 9.61
C MET A 150 10.98 -1.65 9.47
N GLU A 151 10.57 -1.99 8.25
CA GLU A 151 9.73 -3.17 7.99
C GLU A 151 10.45 -4.51 8.12
N CYS A 152 11.78 -4.55 7.90
CA CYS A 152 12.58 -5.73 8.20
C CYS A 152 12.83 -5.93 9.71
N GLY A 153 12.47 -4.96 10.54
CA GLY A 153 12.77 -4.93 11.97
C GLY A 153 14.12 -4.25 12.25
N ARG A 154 14.16 -3.45 13.32
CA ARG A 154 15.40 -2.86 13.84
C ARG A 154 16.23 -3.94 14.54
N THR A 155 17.56 -3.79 14.56
CA THR A 155 18.58 -4.77 15.03
C THR A 155 18.37 -5.42 16.41
N ARG A 156 17.39 -4.98 17.21
CA ARG A 156 17.11 -5.46 18.56
C ARG A 156 15.72 -6.10 18.74
N SER A 157 14.90 -6.19 17.69
CA SER A 157 13.55 -6.78 17.76
C SER A 157 13.31 -7.74 16.57
N PRO A 158 12.66 -8.90 16.78
CA PRO A 158 12.20 -9.73 15.67
C PRO A 158 11.31 -8.90 14.73
N SER A 159 11.38 -9.16 13.41
CA SER A 159 10.51 -8.43 12.48
C SER A 159 9.04 -8.69 12.81
N SER A 160 8.23 -7.63 12.75
CA SER A 160 6.78 -7.76 12.94
C SER A 160 6.16 -8.67 11.88
N ALA A 161 6.73 -8.74 10.67
CA ALA A 161 6.31 -9.70 9.64
C ALA A 161 6.45 -11.16 10.11
N LEU A 162 7.56 -11.55 10.76
CA LEU A 162 7.75 -12.91 11.26
C LEU A 162 6.77 -13.23 12.40
N ALA A 163 6.58 -12.29 13.33
CA ALA A 163 5.63 -12.45 14.43
C ALA A 163 4.19 -12.61 13.92
N ILE A 164 3.81 -11.84 12.88
CA ILE A 164 2.51 -11.99 12.23
C ILE A 164 2.40 -13.37 11.56
N GLN A 165 3.42 -13.82 10.81
CA GLN A 165 3.41 -15.16 10.19
C GLN A 165 3.22 -16.29 11.21
N GLN A 166 3.88 -16.18 12.37
CA GLN A 166 3.71 -17.13 13.48
C GLN A 166 2.28 -17.10 14.03
N ALA A 167 1.71 -15.91 14.24
CA ALA A 167 0.32 -15.76 14.69
C ALA A 167 -0.68 -16.35 13.68
N LEU A 168 -0.46 -16.14 12.38
CA LEU A 168 -1.26 -16.76 11.32
C LEU A 168 -1.17 -18.29 11.36
N GLY A 169 0.04 -18.85 11.53
CA GLY A 169 0.24 -20.30 11.62
C GLY A 169 -0.38 -20.95 12.86
N ALA A 170 -0.62 -20.19 13.92
CA ALA A 170 -1.29 -20.65 15.14
C ALA A 170 -2.81 -20.42 15.13
N ALA A 171 -3.36 -19.82 14.07
CA ALA A 171 -4.77 -19.48 14.01
C ALA A 171 -5.68 -20.72 13.98
N LEU A 172 -6.79 -20.66 14.74
CA LEU A 172 -7.78 -21.73 14.74
C LEU A 172 -8.46 -21.86 13.36
N PRO A 173 -8.60 -23.08 12.79
CA PRO A 173 -9.16 -23.28 11.45
C PRO A 173 -10.53 -22.62 11.21
N GLY A 174 -11.40 -22.59 12.23
CA GLY A 174 -12.74 -22.00 12.14
C GLY A 174 -12.76 -20.48 11.94
N ARG A 175 -11.66 -19.77 12.23
CA ARG A 175 -11.55 -18.31 12.05
C ARG A 175 -11.09 -17.90 10.66
N VAL A 176 -10.49 -18.83 9.91
CA VAL A 176 -9.87 -18.56 8.61
C VAL A 176 -10.87 -18.09 7.55
N PRO A 177 -12.05 -18.74 7.35
CA PRO A 177 -12.97 -18.32 6.28
C PRO A 177 -13.42 -16.86 6.39
N ALA A 178 -13.71 -16.39 7.61
CA ALA A 178 -14.07 -14.99 7.86
C ALA A 178 -12.90 -14.04 7.57
N ALA A 179 -11.69 -14.39 8.02
CA ALA A 179 -10.50 -13.58 7.79
C ALA A 179 -10.18 -13.42 6.29
N LEU A 180 -10.32 -14.49 5.51
CA LEU A 180 -10.09 -14.45 4.07
C LEU A 180 -11.14 -13.62 3.32
N ARG A 181 -12.41 -13.72 3.73
CA ARG A 181 -13.50 -12.90 3.18
C ARG A 181 -13.26 -11.41 3.46
N ASP A 182 -12.91 -11.06 4.70
CA ASP A 182 -12.72 -9.68 5.11
C ASP A 182 -11.47 -9.07 4.45
N TYR A 183 -10.38 -9.85 4.31
CA TYR A 183 -9.19 -9.46 3.54
C TYR A 183 -9.56 -9.09 2.10
N ARG A 184 -10.39 -9.90 1.43
CA ARG A 184 -10.87 -9.61 0.07
C ARG A 184 -11.66 -8.29 0.03
N ARG A 185 -12.56 -8.07 0.99
CA ARG A 185 -13.34 -6.82 1.08
C ARG A 185 -12.42 -5.61 1.24
N ILE A 186 -11.41 -5.71 2.11
CA ILE A 186 -10.40 -4.66 2.30
C ILE A 186 -9.64 -4.38 0.99
N MET A 187 -9.17 -5.42 0.27
CA MET A 187 -8.47 -5.23 -1.00
C MET A 187 -9.31 -4.54 -2.07
N PHE A 188 -10.63 -4.80 -2.13
CA PHE A 188 -11.53 -4.11 -3.07
C PHE A 188 -11.74 -2.64 -2.71
N THR A 189 -11.85 -2.32 -1.43
CA THR A 189 -11.95 -0.93 -0.99
C THR A 189 -10.62 -0.19 -1.17
N THR A 190 -9.49 -0.85 -0.91
CA THR A 190 -8.17 -0.33 -1.27
C THR A 190 -8.09 0.00 -2.75
N ASP A 191 -8.58 -0.88 -3.63
CA ASP A 191 -8.64 -0.63 -5.08
C ASP A 191 -9.43 0.64 -5.42
N ASP A 192 -10.57 0.89 -4.77
CA ASP A 192 -11.37 2.10 -4.98
C ASP A 192 -10.61 3.37 -4.54
N VAL A 193 -9.86 3.31 -3.42
CA VAL A 193 -8.99 4.41 -2.97
C VAL A 193 -7.87 4.69 -3.98
N LEU A 194 -7.24 3.65 -4.50
CA LEU A 194 -6.17 3.78 -5.50
C LEU A 194 -6.70 4.42 -6.80
N ARG A 195 -7.94 4.10 -7.19
CA ARG A 195 -8.61 4.75 -8.33
C ARG A 195 -8.78 6.23 -8.06
N ARG A 196 -9.33 6.59 -6.90
CA ARG A 196 -9.55 7.98 -6.53
C ARG A 196 -8.23 8.77 -6.46
N GLN A 197 -7.18 8.20 -5.88
CA GLN A 197 -5.86 8.84 -5.85
C GLN A 197 -5.29 9.05 -7.26
N SER A 198 -5.52 8.12 -8.18
CA SER A 198 -5.05 8.25 -9.57
C SER A 198 -5.69 9.44 -10.30
N GLU A 199 -6.97 9.70 -10.04
CA GLU A 199 -7.66 10.88 -10.58
C GLU A 199 -7.08 12.17 -10.00
N LEU A 200 -6.84 12.21 -8.68
CA LEU A 200 -6.26 13.36 -7.99
C LEU A 200 -4.82 13.65 -8.45
N ASP A 201 -4.04 12.60 -8.74
CA ASP A 201 -2.70 12.76 -9.29
C ASP A 201 -2.74 13.44 -10.67
N VAL A 202 -3.68 13.05 -11.53
CA VAL A 202 -3.85 13.68 -12.86
C VAL A 202 -4.37 15.11 -12.74
N GLU A 203 -5.26 15.39 -11.79
CA GLU A 203 -5.67 16.76 -11.48
C GLU A 203 -4.49 17.62 -10.99
N THR A 204 -3.57 17.04 -10.20
CA THR A 204 -2.35 17.71 -9.74
C THR A 204 -1.42 18.00 -10.93
N LEU A 205 -1.30 17.06 -11.86
CA LEU A 205 -0.52 17.24 -13.08
C LEU A 205 -1.08 18.38 -13.94
N GLU A 206 -2.39 18.41 -14.20
CA GLU A 206 -3.03 19.50 -14.95
C GLU A 206 -2.86 20.87 -14.28
N ALA A 207 -2.95 20.92 -12.95
CA ALA A 207 -2.69 22.14 -12.19
C ALA A 207 -1.23 22.60 -12.33
N THR A 208 -0.28 21.66 -12.28
CA THR A 208 1.16 21.95 -12.47
C THR A 208 1.46 22.45 -13.88
N ARG A 209 0.75 21.94 -14.89
CA ARG A 209 0.87 22.34 -16.29
C ARG A 209 0.23 23.69 -16.58
N GLY A 210 -0.74 24.11 -15.77
CA GLY A 210 -1.61 25.24 -16.09
C GLY A 210 -2.58 24.96 -17.24
N ALA A 211 -2.71 23.71 -17.67
CA ALA A 211 -3.55 23.29 -18.79
C ALA A 211 -4.09 21.87 -18.58
N ARG A 212 -5.35 21.66 -18.98
CA ARG A 212 -6.00 20.34 -18.93
C ARG A 212 -5.46 19.43 -20.04
N LEU A 213 -5.49 18.12 -19.79
CA LEU A 213 -5.29 17.13 -20.83
C LEU A 213 -6.55 17.03 -21.71
N SER A 214 -6.41 16.51 -22.92
CA SER A 214 -7.59 16.08 -23.68
C SER A 214 -8.33 14.98 -22.90
N ALA A 215 -9.62 14.76 -23.17
CA ALA A 215 -10.37 13.73 -22.45
C ALA A 215 -9.76 12.32 -22.64
N ALA A 216 -9.28 12.02 -23.85
CA ALA A 216 -8.62 10.74 -24.16
C ALA A 216 -7.27 10.60 -23.43
N ASP A 217 -6.44 11.65 -23.47
CA ASP A 217 -5.15 11.65 -22.78
C ASP A 217 -5.34 11.52 -21.27
N ARG A 218 -6.27 12.29 -20.69
CA ARG A 218 -6.62 12.23 -19.28
C ARG A 218 -6.99 10.80 -18.87
N SER A 219 -7.89 10.15 -19.60
CA SER A 219 -8.27 8.76 -19.32
C SER A 219 -7.06 7.83 -19.37
N SER A 220 -6.22 7.95 -20.40
CA SER A 220 -5.03 7.11 -20.56
C SER A 220 -4.03 7.26 -19.41
N VAL A 221 -3.83 8.48 -18.90
CA VAL A 221 -2.93 8.74 -17.76
C VAL A 221 -3.54 8.23 -16.46
N VAL A 222 -4.84 8.45 -16.22
CA VAL A 222 -5.55 7.92 -15.03
C VAL A 222 -5.48 6.40 -15.00
N ASP A 223 -5.72 5.72 -16.11
CA ASP A 223 -5.69 4.27 -16.18
C ASP A 223 -4.28 3.70 -16.00
N ALA A 224 -3.26 4.33 -16.56
CA ALA A 224 -1.88 3.94 -16.33
C ALA A 224 -1.47 4.13 -14.87
N GLN A 225 -1.79 5.29 -14.29
CA GLN A 225 -1.50 5.60 -12.89
C GLN A 225 -2.17 4.59 -11.95
N PHE A 226 -3.43 4.28 -12.21
CA PHE A 226 -4.20 3.31 -11.45
C PHE A 226 -3.69 1.89 -11.60
N ALA A 227 -3.45 1.42 -12.82
CA ALA A 227 -2.92 0.08 -13.06
C ALA A 227 -1.58 -0.13 -12.34
N ALA A 228 -0.72 0.89 -12.38
CA ALA A 228 0.53 0.86 -11.66
C ALA A 228 0.30 0.86 -10.13
N PHE A 229 -0.64 1.66 -9.60
CA PHE A 229 -0.97 1.62 -8.16
C PHE A 229 -1.52 0.28 -7.70
N ARG A 230 -2.48 -0.30 -8.44
CA ARG A 230 -3.02 -1.65 -8.18
C ARG A 230 -1.90 -2.68 -8.16
N LYS A 231 -0.94 -2.58 -9.09
CA LYS A 231 0.25 -3.44 -9.10
C LYS A 231 1.10 -3.26 -7.83
N THR A 232 1.40 -2.01 -7.48
CA THR A 232 2.23 -1.63 -6.32
C THR A 232 1.60 -2.08 -5.00
N PHE A 233 0.33 -1.78 -4.75
CA PHE A 233 -0.28 -1.96 -3.43
C PHE A 233 -1.03 -3.26 -3.25
N ILE A 234 -1.42 -3.94 -4.32
CA ILE A 234 -2.24 -5.16 -4.23
C ILE A 234 -1.53 -6.34 -4.89
N THR A 235 -1.18 -6.22 -6.17
CA THR A 235 -0.64 -7.38 -6.91
C THR A 235 0.67 -7.87 -6.31
N TYR A 236 1.63 -6.98 -6.04
CA TYR A 236 2.92 -7.39 -5.48
C TYR A 236 2.78 -8.10 -4.13
N GLY A 237 1.85 -7.67 -3.27
CA GLY A 237 1.62 -8.34 -2.00
C GLY A 237 0.94 -9.71 -2.16
N ILE A 238 -0.09 -9.83 -3.00
CA ILE A 238 -0.79 -11.11 -3.22
C ILE A 238 0.13 -12.18 -3.81
N VAL A 239 1.00 -11.80 -4.75
CA VAL A 239 1.90 -12.75 -5.44
C VAL A 239 3.25 -12.92 -4.74
N ASN A 240 3.49 -12.22 -3.63
CA ASN A 240 4.72 -12.33 -2.87
C ASN A 240 4.89 -13.76 -2.32
N ALA A 241 6.06 -14.38 -2.53
CA ALA A 241 6.29 -15.77 -2.15
C ALA A 241 6.12 -16.03 -0.64
N ALA A 242 6.57 -15.10 0.21
CA ALA A 242 6.42 -15.22 1.66
C ALA A 242 4.97 -15.01 2.12
N PHE A 243 4.21 -14.14 1.42
CA PHE A 243 2.79 -13.97 1.65
C PHE A 243 2.03 -15.23 1.28
N VAL A 244 2.24 -15.75 0.07
CA VAL A 244 1.63 -17.01 -0.40
C VAL A 244 1.94 -18.18 0.53
N TYR A 245 3.18 -18.27 1.03
CA TYR A 245 3.57 -19.28 2.01
C TYR A 245 2.77 -19.14 3.31
N ALA A 246 2.68 -17.94 3.87
CA ALA A 246 1.90 -17.68 5.09
C ALA A 246 0.39 -17.91 4.89
N MET A 247 -0.14 -17.62 3.70
CA MET A 247 -1.54 -17.87 3.40
C MET A 247 -1.83 -19.38 3.28
N ARG A 248 -0.89 -20.18 2.76
CA ARG A 248 -1.04 -21.64 2.68
C ARG A 248 -1.14 -22.31 4.06
N SER A 249 -0.48 -21.76 5.09
CA SER A 249 -0.58 -22.31 6.45
C SER A 249 -1.95 -22.10 7.10
N LEU A 250 -2.78 -21.19 6.56
CA LEU A 250 -4.15 -20.98 7.02
C LEU A 250 -5.12 -22.08 6.52
N GLY A 251 -4.70 -22.93 5.59
CA GLY A 251 -5.48 -24.08 5.13
C GLY A 251 -5.79 -24.10 3.63
N PRO A 252 -6.47 -25.15 3.15
CA PRO A 252 -6.55 -25.48 1.72
C PRO A 252 -7.35 -24.48 0.88
N THR A 253 -8.22 -23.68 1.49
CA THR A 253 -9.06 -22.70 0.79
C THR A 253 -8.34 -21.37 0.51
N ALA A 254 -7.26 -21.07 1.23
CA ALA A 254 -6.57 -19.79 1.13
C ALA A 254 -5.94 -19.52 -0.26
N PRO A 255 -5.27 -20.49 -0.92
CA PRO A 255 -4.75 -20.27 -2.28
C PRO A 255 -5.82 -19.94 -3.32
N ALA A 256 -6.96 -20.65 -3.28
CA ALA A 256 -8.07 -20.41 -4.20
C ALA A 256 -8.69 -19.02 -4.00
N MET A 257 -8.77 -18.55 -2.74
CA MET A 257 -9.24 -17.20 -2.44
C MET A 257 -8.30 -16.14 -3.00
N LEU A 258 -6.98 -16.27 -2.82
CA LEU A 258 -5.99 -15.32 -3.39
C LEU A 258 -6.13 -15.20 -4.91
N ALA A 259 -6.24 -16.34 -5.61
CA ALA A 259 -6.47 -16.36 -7.05
C ALA A 259 -7.78 -15.65 -7.43
N GLY A 260 -8.84 -15.84 -6.63
CA GLY A 260 -10.12 -15.17 -6.81
C GLY A 260 -10.07 -13.65 -6.64
N VAL A 261 -9.24 -13.13 -5.73
CA VAL A 261 -9.02 -11.67 -5.58
C VAL A 261 -8.36 -11.10 -6.83
N VAL A 262 -7.28 -11.72 -7.30
CA VAL A 262 -6.57 -11.26 -8.51
C VAL A 262 -7.49 -11.28 -9.72
N SER A 263 -8.21 -12.40 -9.93
CA SER A 263 -9.14 -12.53 -11.05
C SER A 263 -10.26 -11.49 -11.01
N ALA A 264 -10.85 -11.24 -9.83
CA ALA A 264 -11.90 -10.25 -9.69
C ALA A 264 -11.39 -8.83 -9.94
N LEU A 265 -10.20 -8.47 -9.46
CA LEU A 265 -9.59 -7.17 -9.71
C LEU A 265 -9.27 -6.97 -11.20
N SER A 266 -8.82 -8.00 -11.91
CA SER A 266 -8.61 -7.91 -13.36
C SER A 266 -9.88 -7.68 -14.17
N SER A 267 -11.06 -7.97 -13.60
CA SER A 267 -12.37 -7.75 -14.22
C SER A 267 -13.06 -6.44 -13.84
N ARG A 268 -12.45 -5.63 -12.96
CA ARG A 268 -12.91 -4.29 -12.55
C ARG A 268 -12.09 -3.21 -13.25
#